data_AF-A0AAD5TPK7-F1
#
_entry.id   AF-A0AAD5TPK7-F1
#
_cell.length_a   1.000
_cell.length_b   1.000
_cell.length_c   1.000
_cell.angle_alpha   90.00
_cell.angle_beta   90.00
_cell.angle_gamma   90.00
#
_symmetry.space_group_name_H-M   'P 1'
#
loop_
_entity.id
_entity.type
_entity.pdbx_description
1 polymer ?
#
loop_
_entity_poly.entity_id
_entity_poly.type
_entity_poly.pdbx_seq_one_letter_code
_entity_poly.pdbx_strand_id
1 'polypeptide(L)'
;MAGKSSFFAAPTWVADKGPRGVNVASYLQRRELGHRPTTSGRQRDDEKQALSSFISRRLPGAYGEPVEFDLDGADKIFAAVWLNDNHVVLGTKCNRMCVLAVDTGRKVWIPLVGVDEDVTPPLFESLIPGGGGGSGDAPADVDEADLAAQSEYPMLATVLERRRAAYTRMHGTGVRCLAINRAQTLLAVGVGKPLGDIQIYSLPTFTPAAILRGHRDMVFSLIWVSDSLLVSGARDTTVRTWDLASSLATPTLTPTPKRSSRRRSSHTLFPPLPTIQPTSTMREHRQKVRDMQYSPASLSLATLSADGFVKLWDAQQMRVGAAIPLRYTEETCCLAMADRDMSSVSSAPLYAVGSAYKVSVLDSRARETVLTFDSLDEGWGVRSLLFEDAVISIGGGKGRISFFDLRMPAYISWESARSDNERYLSTGAGYLERDNVIDETFEGGEFRNAVYVLSRRNGRLFAAGGPLQMSLRGSYAGIW
;
A
#
# COMPACT_ATOMS: atom_id res chain seq x y z
N MET A 1 34.05 -40.87 -15.61
CA MET A 1 32.62 -40.91 -16.01
C MET A 1 31.76 -40.83 -14.75
N ALA A 2 30.84 -39.86 -14.73
CA ALA A 2 29.69 -39.68 -13.82
C ALA A 2 29.91 -39.78 -12.30
N GLY A 3 30.25 -38.64 -11.67
CA GLY A 3 29.99 -38.41 -10.25
C GLY A 3 28.55 -37.91 -10.06
N LYS A 4 27.76 -38.62 -9.25
CA LYS A 4 26.38 -38.27 -8.89
C LYS A 4 26.39 -37.03 -7.99
N SER A 5 25.78 -35.93 -8.43
CA SER A 5 25.42 -34.81 -7.57
C SER A 5 24.09 -35.13 -6.86
N SER A 6 24.15 -35.36 -5.56
CA SER A 6 22.98 -35.46 -4.69
C SER A 6 22.37 -34.08 -4.49
N PHE A 7 21.26 -33.80 -5.17
CA PHE A 7 20.36 -32.70 -4.83
C PHE A 7 19.72 -32.99 -3.47
N PHE A 8 20.02 -32.19 -2.45
CA PHE A 8 19.26 -32.19 -1.21
C PHE A 8 17.86 -31.64 -1.51
N ALA A 9 16.85 -32.51 -1.59
CA ALA A 9 15.46 -32.11 -1.60
C ALA A 9 15.11 -31.54 -0.22
N ALA A 10 14.64 -30.30 -0.19
CA ALA A 10 14.10 -29.70 1.02
C ALA A 10 12.69 -30.26 1.29
N PRO A 11 12.31 -30.49 2.55
CA PRO A 11 11.03 -31.07 2.90
C PRO A 11 9.88 -30.09 2.69
N THR A 12 8.84 -30.50 1.95
CA THR A 12 7.55 -29.81 1.87
C THR A 12 6.76 -29.96 3.17
N TRP A 13 6.33 -28.84 3.75
CA TRP A 13 5.58 -28.78 5.02
C TRP A 13 4.08 -28.72 4.77
N VAL A 14 3.31 -29.60 5.40
CA VAL A 14 1.85 -29.49 5.54
C VAL A 14 1.56 -29.24 7.00
N ALA A 15 0.68 -28.29 7.29
CA ALA A 15 0.38 -27.78 8.64
C ALA A 15 -0.10 -28.84 9.65
N ASP A 16 -0.27 -30.11 9.26
CA ASP A 16 -0.84 -31.13 10.14
C ASP A 16 0.02 -32.37 10.40
N LYS A 17 1.05 -32.68 9.59
CA LYS A 17 2.05 -33.73 9.93
C LYS A 17 3.39 -33.41 9.26
N GLY A 18 4.23 -32.64 9.95
CA GLY A 18 5.58 -32.34 9.48
C GLY A 18 6.47 -33.60 9.38
N PRO A 19 7.43 -33.65 8.45
CA PRO A 19 8.45 -34.68 8.44
C PRO A 19 9.28 -34.60 9.74
N ARG A 20 9.58 -35.78 10.29
CA ARG A 20 10.18 -36.00 11.61
C ARG A 20 11.32 -35.00 11.93
N GLY A 21 11.09 -34.14 12.92
CA GLY A 21 12.16 -33.62 13.80
C GLY A 21 12.63 -32.18 13.61
N VAL A 22 12.06 -31.36 12.72
CA VAL A 22 12.48 -29.96 12.55
C VAL A 22 11.28 -29.02 12.73
N ASN A 23 11.33 -28.12 13.72
CA ASN A 23 10.32 -27.07 13.89
C ASN A 23 10.72 -25.80 13.09
N VAL A 24 9.75 -24.95 12.72
CA VAL A 24 10.00 -23.69 11.97
C VAL A 24 10.96 -22.77 12.73
N ALA A 25 10.91 -22.77 14.07
CA ALA A 25 11.87 -22.05 14.91
C ALA A 25 13.33 -22.45 14.62
N SER A 26 13.62 -23.75 14.54
CA SER A 26 14.94 -24.29 14.20
C SER A 26 15.31 -24.06 12.74
N TYR A 27 14.34 -23.90 11.84
CA TYR A 27 14.58 -23.47 10.46
C TYR A 27 15.07 -22.02 10.43
N LEU A 28 14.35 -21.10 11.08
CA LEU A 28 14.73 -19.70 11.21
C LEU A 28 16.08 -19.55 11.91
N GLN A 29 16.31 -20.29 13.00
CA GLN A 29 17.58 -20.28 13.73
C GLN A 29 18.74 -20.84 12.89
N ARG A 30 18.54 -21.92 12.12
CA ARG A 30 19.58 -22.44 11.21
C ARG A 30 19.90 -21.47 10.07
N ARG A 31 18.91 -20.69 9.63
CA ARG A 31 19.12 -19.61 8.66
C ARG A 31 20.00 -18.49 9.23
N GLU A 32 19.86 -18.18 10.52
CA GLU A 32 20.67 -17.19 11.26
C GLU A 32 22.11 -17.70 11.45
N LEU A 33 22.30 -18.98 11.81
CA LEU A 33 23.62 -19.58 12.04
C LEU A 33 24.49 -19.73 10.77
N GLY A 34 23.90 -19.63 9.57
CA GLY A 34 24.64 -19.61 8.29
C GLY A 34 25.32 -18.28 7.98
N HIS A 35 25.11 -17.26 8.81
CA HIS A 35 25.71 -15.94 8.71
C HIS A 35 27.09 -15.94 9.39
N ARG A 36 28.16 -15.54 8.69
CA ARG A 36 29.50 -15.36 9.29
C ARG A 36 29.60 -13.93 9.84
N PRO A 37 29.63 -13.72 11.17
CA PRO A 37 29.64 -12.38 11.74
C PRO A 37 31.06 -11.78 11.73
N THR A 38 31.17 -10.51 11.35
CA THR A 38 32.36 -9.68 11.61
C THR A 38 32.34 -9.22 13.07
N THR A 39 33.48 -9.30 13.75
CA THR A 39 33.57 -9.52 15.20
C THR A 39 33.38 -8.29 16.12
N SER A 40 32.95 -7.13 15.63
CA SER A 40 32.94 -5.89 16.44
C SER A 40 31.57 -5.24 16.71
N GLY A 41 30.47 -5.69 16.08
CA GLY A 41 29.11 -5.11 16.25
C GLY A 41 28.14 -5.90 17.15
N ARG A 42 28.55 -7.11 17.56
CA ARG A 42 27.70 -8.21 18.05
C ARG A 42 26.70 -7.83 19.14
N GLN A 43 27.13 -7.12 20.18
CA GLN A 43 26.27 -6.96 21.36
C GLN A 43 25.10 -5.99 21.12
N ARG A 44 25.33 -4.88 20.40
CA ARG A 44 24.28 -3.87 20.19
C ARG A 44 23.24 -4.27 19.15
N ASP A 45 23.64 -5.01 18.12
CA ASP A 45 22.72 -5.44 17.06
C ASP A 45 21.88 -6.64 17.50
N ASP A 46 22.47 -7.59 18.25
CA ASP A 46 21.75 -8.72 18.84
C ASP A 46 20.71 -8.24 19.88
N GLU A 47 21.05 -7.23 20.71
CA GLU A 47 20.13 -6.61 21.68
C GLU A 47 18.97 -5.87 20.99
N LYS A 48 19.25 -5.12 19.92
CA LYS A 48 18.21 -4.42 19.13
C LYS A 48 17.25 -5.40 18.46
N GLN A 49 17.77 -6.48 17.87
CA GLN A 49 16.95 -7.49 17.22
C GLN A 49 16.09 -8.25 18.24
N ALA A 50 16.66 -8.62 19.39
CA ALA A 50 15.91 -9.23 20.49
C ALA A 50 14.78 -8.32 20.97
N LEU A 51 15.06 -7.02 21.15
CA LEU A 51 14.09 -6.01 21.56
C LEU A 51 12.97 -5.80 20.52
N SER A 52 13.30 -5.63 19.23
CA SER A 52 12.31 -5.50 18.15
C SER A 52 11.38 -6.71 18.09
N SER A 53 11.96 -7.91 18.26
CA SER A 53 11.20 -9.15 18.21
C SER A 53 10.31 -9.35 19.45
N PHE A 54 10.70 -8.79 20.61
CA PHE A 54 9.90 -8.77 21.84
C PHE A 54 8.76 -7.77 21.73
N ILE A 55 9.03 -6.56 21.25
CA ILE A 55 8.03 -5.53 20.99
C ILE A 55 6.98 -6.06 20.04
N SER A 56 7.38 -6.61 18.89
CA SER A 56 6.44 -7.13 17.88
C SER A 56 5.52 -8.25 18.38
N ARG A 57 5.89 -8.96 19.45
CA ARG A 57 5.03 -9.98 20.09
C ARG A 57 3.98 -9.39 21.03
N ARG A 58 4.32 -8.30 21.71
CA ARG A 58 3.44 -7.66 22.69
C ARG A 58 2.59 -6.54 22.08
N LEU A 59 3.04 -6.01 20.95
CA LEU A 59 2.40 -4.93 20.21
C LEU A 59 0.89 -5.16 20.00
N PRO A 60 0.42 -6.37 19.59
CA PRO A 60 -1.01 -6.58 19.37
C PRO A 60 -1.88 -6.28 20.59
N GLY A 61 -1.45 -6.71 21.78
CA GLY A 61 -2.15 -6.44 23.04
C GLY A 61 -1.88 -5.05 23.63
N ALA A 62 -0.96 -4.29 23.04
CA ALA A 62 -0.72 -2.89 23.42
C ALA A 62 -1.56 -1.90 22.60
N TYR A 63 -2.11 -2.35 21.46
CA TYR A 63 -3.01 -1.52 20.66
C TYR A 63 -4.35 -1.34 21.38
N GLY A 64 -4.75 -0.08 21.54
CA GLY A 64 -6.06 0.28 22.09
C GLY A 64 -7.17 0.24 21.04
N GLU A 65 -8.25 0.97 21.29
CA GLU A 65 -9.25 1.23 20.25
C GLU A 65 -8.67 2.18 19.19
N PRO A 66 -9.00 2.00 17.90
CA PRO A 66 -8.48 2.84 16.84
C PRO A 66 -9.04 4.26 16.92
N VAL A 67 -8.22 5.24 16.53
CA VAL A 67 -8.71 6.56 16.13
C VAL A 67 -9.12 6.48 14.66
N GLU A 68 -10.41 6.65 14.38
CA GLU A 68 -10.97 6.61 13.04
C GLU A 68 -11.05 7.99 12.38
N PHE A 69 -10.92 8.03 11.05
CA PHE A 69 -10.92 9.25 10.27
C PHE A 69 -12.04 9.27 9.24
N ASP A 70 -12.84 10.33 9.24
CA ASP A 70 -13.79 10.59 8.16
C ASP A 70 -13.07 11.13 6.91
N LEU A 71 -13.37 10.53 5.77
CA LEU A 71 -12.76 10.83 4.47
C LEU A 71 -13.77 11.45 3.49
N ASP A 72 -14.73 12.23 3.98
CA ASP A 72 -15.69 13.02 3.19
C ASP A 72 -16.45 12.19 2.14
N GLY A 73 -16.87 10.98 2.50
CA GLY A 73 -17.58 10.07 1.59
C GLY A 73 -16.71 9.47 0.48
N ALA A 74 -15.38 9.41 0.69
CA ALA A 74 -14.49 8.66 -0.18
C ALA A 74 -14.91 7.19 -0.27
N ASP A 75 -14.83 6.62 -1.48
CA ASP A 75 -15.11 5.21 -1.70
C ASP A 75 -13.78 4.44 -1.71
N LYS A 76 -13.69 3.44 -0.83
CA LYS A 76 -12.62 2.43 -0.65
C LYS A 76 -11.20 2.95 -0.76
N ILE A 77 -10.44 2.79 0.31
CA ILE A 77 -9.02 3.10 0.31
C ILE A 77 -8.25 1.88 -0.19
N PHE A 78 -7.53 2.00 -1.30
CA PHE A 78 -6.79 0.89 -1.90
C PHE A 78 -5.28 0.96 -1.70
N ALA A 79 -4.75 2.14 -1.43
CA ALA A 79 -3.33 2.34 -1.21
C ALA A 79 -3.11 3.36 -0.10
N ALA A 80 -2.06 3.16 0.68
CA ALA A 80 -1.52 4.19 1.54
C ALA A 80 0.01 4.11 1.59
N VAL A 81 0.65 5.26 1.80
CA VAL A 81 2.09 5.33 2.06
C VAL A 81 2.39 6.46 3.05
N TRP A 82 3.27 6.21 4.00
CA TRP A 82 3.70 7.21 4.98
C TRP A 82 4.70 8.18 4.36
N LEU A 83 4.46 9.49 4.48
CA LEU A 83 5.44 10.54 4.16
C LEU A 83 6.42 10.75 5.31
N ASN A 84 5.90 10.71 6.53
CA ASN A 84 6.61 10.93 7.78
C ASN A 84 5.77 10.31 8.92
N ASP A 85 6.13 10.56 10.18
CA ASP A 85 5.51 9.89 11.33
C ASP A 85 4.07 10.35 11.62
N ASN A 86 3.62 11.43 10.98
CA ASN A 86 2.28 12.00 11.15
C ASN A 86 1.46 12.00 9.85
N HIS A 87 2.08 11.98 8.67
CA HIS A 87 1.35 12.15 7.41
C HIS A 87 1.33 10.87 6.58
N VAL A 88 0.13 10.49 6.14
CA VAL A 88 -0.14 9.36 5.26
C VAL A 88 -0.78 9.86 3.97
N VAL A 89 -0.26 9.45 2.82
CA VAL A 89 -0.93 9.64 1.53
C VAL A 89 -1.86 8.46 1.28
N LEU A 90 -3.11 8.72 0.91
CA LEU A 90 -4.15 7.73 0.63
C LEU A 90 -4.56 7.79 -0.85
N GLY A 91 -4.81 6.62 -1.43
CA GLY A 91 -5.38 6.45 -2.76
C GLY A 91 -6.74 5.76 -2.70
N THR A 92 -7.74 6.33 -3.37
CA THR A 92 -9.15 5.88 -3.27
C THR A 92 -9.67 5.25 -4.57
N LYS A 93 -10.76 4.47 -4.49
CA LYS A 93 -11.49 3.94 -5.66
C LYS A 93 -12.03 5.04 -6.55
N CYS A 94 -12.43 6.16 -5.98
CA CYS A 94 -12.96 7.30 -6.71
C CYS A 94 -11.89 8.20 -7.33
N ASN A 95 -10.70 7.70 -7.69
CA ASN A 95 -9.60 8.47 -8.31
C ASN A 95 -9.22 9.74 -7.52
N ARG A 96 -9.26 9.68 -6.19
CA ARG A 96 -8.80 10.79 -5.34
C ARG A 96 -7.53 10.38 -4.60
N MET A 97 -6.67 11.37 -4.38
CA MET A 97 -5.49 11.26 -3.53
C MET A 97 -5.63 12.25 -2.37
N CYS A 98 -5.27 11.82 -1.17
CA CYS A 98 -5.39 12.64 0.03
C CYS A 98 -4.13 12.54 0.88
N VAL A 99 -3.71 13.62 1.51
CA VAL A 99 -2.73 13.61 2.60
C VAL A 99 -3.49 13.77 3.90
N LEU A 100 -3.38 12.78 4.79
CA LEU A 100 -4.02 12.74 6.10
C LEU A 100 -2.95 12.92 7.20
N ALA A 101 -3.15 13.88 8.10
CA ALA A 101 -2.39 14.04 9.32
C ALA A 101 -3.04 13.23 10.44
N VAL A 102 -2.43 12.11 10.83
CA VAL A 102 -3.04 11.12 11.74
C VAL A 102 -3.19 11.62 13.17
N ASP A 103 -2.37 12.57 13.61
CA ASP A 103 -2.50 13.13 14.97
C ASP A 103 -3.69 14.10 15.11
N THR A 104 -4.16 14.69 14.00
CA THR A 104 -5.19 15.75 14.03
C THR A 104 -6.45 15.41 13.23
N GLY A 105 -6.40 14.37 12.39
CA GLY A 105 -7.45 14.05 11.42
C GLY A 105 -7.57 15.06 10.27
N ARG A 106 -6.72 16.10 10.22
CA ARG A 106 -6.72 17.07 9.12
C ARG A 106 -6.31 16.39 7.83
N LYS A 107 -7.01 16.72 6.74
CA LYS A 107 -6.82 16.08 5.45
C LYS A 107 -6.83 17.08 4.31
N VAL A 108 -5.99 16.85 3.30
CA VAL A 108 -5.86 17.70 2.11
C VAL A 108 -5.98 16.83 0.87
N TRP A 109 -6.95 17.13 0.00
CA TRP A 109 -7.14 16.42 -1.25
C TRP A 109 -6.20 16.97 -2.33
N ILE A 110 -5.40 16.09 -2.94
CA ILE A 110 -4.46 16.43 -4.00
C ILE A 110 -5.08 16.04 -5.35
N PRO A 111 -5.22 16.98 -6.30
CA PRO A 111 -5.82 16.70 -7.60
C PRO A 111 -4.92 15.78 -8.44
N LEU A 112 -5.56 14.86 -9.18
CA LEU A 112 -4.90 14.03 -10.18
C LEU A 112 -4.83 14.76 -11.52
N VAL A 113 -3.70 14.68 -12.21
CA VAL A 113 -3.53 15.34 -13.51
C VAL A 113 -4.43 14.70 -14.56
N GLY A 114 -5.13 15.51 -15.36
CA GLY A 114 -5.91 15.03 -16.52
C GLY A 114 -7.14 14.18 -16.16
N VAL A 115 -7.50 14.10 -14.87
CA VAL A 115 -8.79 13.54 -14.44
C VAL A 115 -9.87 14.63 -14.40
N ASP A 116 -9.46 15.91 -14.28
CA ASP A 116 -10.33 17.08 -14.21
C ASP A 116 -9.96 18.12 -15.30
N GLU A 117 -10.30 17.90 -16.58
CA GLU A 117 -10.14 18.95 -17.61
C GLU A 117 -11.08 20.17 -17.40
N ASP A 118 -11.94 20.18 -16.37
CA ASP A 118 -12.87 21.28 -16.06
C ASP A 118 -12.67 21.97 -14.70
N VAL A 119 -11.53 21.79 -14.02
CA VAL A 119 -11.32 22.39 -12.68
C VAL A 119 -10.01 23.15 -12.55
N THR A 120 -10.12 24.48 -12.39
CA THR A 120 -9.06 25.33 -11.85
C THR A 120 -8.70 24.88 -10.42
N PRO A 121 -7.41 24.64 -10.11
CA PRO A 121 -6.99 24.32 -8.75
C PRO A 121 -7.06 25.55 -7.84
N PRO A 122 -7.36 25.41 -6.54
CA PRO A 122 -7.21 26.49 -5.58
C PRO A 122 -5.71 26.83 -5.41
N LEU A 123 -5.43 28.12 -5.28
CA LEU A 123 -4.08 28.65 -5.02
C LEU A 123 -3.55 28.10 -3.69
N PHE A 124 -2.39 27.44 -3.76
CA PHE A 124 -1.61 26.99 -2.61
C PHE A 124 -0.89 28.20 -2.01
N GLU A 125 -1.46 28.85 -1.00
CA GLU A 125 -0.69 29.71 -0.09
C GLU A 125 -0.94 29.32 1.37
N SER A 126 0.17 29.06 2.08
CA SER A 126 0.33 29.03 3.53
C SER A 126 -0.23 27.82 4.32
N LEU A 127 0.57 26.76 4.39
CA LEU A 127 0.62 25.86 5.56
C LEU A 127 2.00 26.00 6.22
N ILE A 128 2.24 27.17 6.82
CA ILE A 128 3.26 27.35 7.87
C ILE A 128 2.60 28.21 8.96
N PRO A 129 2.42 27.71 10.20
CA PRO A 129 1.83 28.51 11.26
C PRO A 129 2.85 29.53 11.78
N GLY A 130 2.63 30.81 11.47
CA GLY A 130 3.17 31.92 12.25
C GLY A 130 2.24 32.19 13.44
N GLY A 131 2.80 32.23 14.65
CA GLY A 131 2.04 32.35 15.89
C GLY A 131 1.49 33.75 16.17
N GLY A 132 0.55 33.80 17.12
CA GLY A 132 0.22 35.02 17.88
C GLY A 132 -1.26 35.24 18.20
N GLY A 133 -1.67 34.86 19.42
CA GLY A 133 -2.39 35.74 20.36
C GLY A 133 -3.91 35.95 20.27
N GLY A 134 -4.59 35.67 21.40
CA GLY A 134 -5.85 36.31 21.86
C GLY A 134 -7.14 35.49 21.59
N SER A 135 -7.68 34.74 22.55
CA SER A 135 -8.57 35.13 23.67
C SER A 135 -10.02 35.47 23.25
N GLY A 136 -11.00 34.69 23.73
CA GLY A 136 -12.41 35.07 23.71
C GLY A 136 -13.38 33.89 23.73
N ASP A 137 -13.94 33.64 24.91
CA ASP A 137 -15.19 32.97 25.30
C ASP A 137 -16.09 32.29 24.23
N ALA A 138 -16.48 31.05 24.54
CA ALA A 138 -17.62 30.37 23.92
C ALA A 138 -18.96 30.92 24.46
N PRO A 139 -20.00 30.97 23.61
CA PRO A 139 -21.24 30.34 24.03
C PRO A 139 -21.99 29.55 22.93
N ALA A 140 -22.67 28.51 23.42
CA ALA A 140 -23.91 27.82 23.02
C ALA A 140 -24.47 27.93 21.58
N ASP A 141 -24.81 26.74 21.05
CA ASP A 141 -25.88 26.40 20.10
C ASP A 141 -26.12 27.37 18.94
N VAL A 142 -25.49 27.07 17.79
CA VAL A 142 -25.75 27.75 16.52
C VAL A 142 -26.00 26.71 15.44
N ASP A 143 -27.18 26.81 14.82
CA ASP A 143 -27.68 25.98 13.72
C ASP A 143 -26.79 26.16 12.47
N GLU A 144 -26.19 25.07 11.95
CA GLU A 144 -25.18 25.12 10.87
C GLU A 144 -25.72 25.63 9.52
N ALA A 145 -27.04 25.80 9.39
CA ALA A 145 -27.68 26.40 8.22
C ALA A 145 -27.37 27.91 8.05
N ASP A 146 -27.07 28.63 9.14
CA ASP A 146 -26.81 30.08 9.08
C ASP A 146 -25.35 30.43 8.72
N LEU A 147 -24.39 29.51 8.89
CA LEU A 147 -22.99 29.71 8.51
C LEU A 147 -22.77 29.64 6.99
N ALA A 148 -23.65 28.94 6.25
CA ALA A 148 -23.62 28.90 4.78
C ALA A 148 -24.12 30.21 4.14
N ALA A 149 -24.97 30.97 4.86
CA ALA A 149 -25.59 32.19 4.35
C ALA A 149 -24.67 33.43 4.40
N GLN A 150 -23.53 33.36 5.11
CA GLN A 150 -22.59 34.48 5.24
C GLN A 150 -21.31 34.35 4.38
N SER A 151 -21.20 33.34 3.50
CA SER A 151 -20.10 33.29 2.53
C SER A 151 -20.46 34.12 1.29
N GLU A 152 -19.60 35.07 0.90
CA GLU A 152 -19.78 36.01 -0.21
C GLU A 152 -19.94 35.38 -1.62
N TYR A 153 -19.98 34.06 -1.76
CA TYR A 153 -20.05 33.39 -3.07
C TYR A 153 -21.00 32.18 -3.08
N PRO A 154 -22.34 32.39 -3.11
CA PRO A 154 -23.34 31.32 -3.19
C PRO A 154 -23.14 30.37 -4.39
N MET A 155 -22.53 30.86 -5.47
CA MET A 155 -22.14 30.04 -6.63
C MET A 155 -21.08 28.97 -6.31
N LEU A 156 -20.22 29.18 -5.30
CA LEU A 156 -19.14 28.26 -4.95
C LEU A 156 -19.68 27.02 -4.22
N ALA A 157 -20.66 27.21 -3.33
CA ALA A 157 -21.39 26.12 -2.68
C ALA A 157 -22.14 25.26 -3.70
N THR A 158 -22.87 25.88 -4.64
CA THR A 158 -23.59 25.17 -5.70
C THR A 158 -22.66 24.45 -6.68
N VAL A 159 -21.48 25.02 -6.97
CA VAL A 159 -20.45 24.38 -7.80
C VAL A 159 -19.81 23.20 -7.07
N LEU A 160 -19.56 23.28 -5.76
CA LEU A 160 -19.05 22.17 -4.95
C LEU A 160 -20.08 21.04 -4.80
N GLU A 161 -21.37 21.35 -4.65
CA GLU A 161 -22.46 20.37 -4.64
C GLU A 161 -22.64 19.70 -6.00
N ARG A 162 -22.63 20.46 -7.10
CA ARG A 162 -22.66 19.91 -8.46
C ARG A 162 -21.40 19.09 -8.78
N ARG A 163 -20.22 19.45 -8.23
CA ARG A 163 -18.96 18.69 -8.32
C ARG A 163 -19.00 17.39 -7.51
N ARG A 164 -19.63 17.38 -6.33
CA ARG A 164 -19.91 16.16 -5.56
C ARG A 164 -20.80 15.21 -6.37
N ALA A 165 -21.84 15.72 -7.03
CA ALA A 165 -22.77 14.93 -7.84
C ALA A 165 -22.19 14.40 -9.16
N ALA A 166 -21.28 15.13 -9.81
CA ALA A 166 -20.65 14.71 -11.06
C ALA A 166 -19.62 13.58 -10.87
N TYR A 167 -18.89 13.58 -9.75
CA TYR A 167 -17.93 12.51 -9.41
C TYR A 167 -18.59 11.15 -9.14
N THR A 168 -19.90 11.14 -8.84
CA THR A 168 -20.68 9.96 -8.46
C THR A 168 -21.00 9.01 -9.63
N ARG A 169 -20.69 9.36 -10.89
CA ARG A 169 -21.13 8.57 -12.06
C ARG A 169 -20.02 7.99 -12.94
N MET A 170 -18.76 8.28 -12.66
CA MET A 170 -17.66 7.67 -13.41
C MET A 170 -17.20 6.40 -12.69
N HIS A 171 -17.33 5.24 -13.35
CA HIS A 171 -16.71 3.98 -12.94
C HIS A 171 -15.16 4.06 -13.07
N GLY A 172 -14.55 5.02 -12.36
CA GLY A 172 -13.11 5.14 -12.20
C GLY A 172 -12.58 3.92 -11.45
N THR A 173 -11.41 3.44 -11.85
CA THR A 173 -10.88 2.19 -11.30
C THR A 173 -9.94 2.40 -10.11
N GLY A 174 -9.77 3.66 -9.69
CA GLY A 174 -9.13 4.11 -8.45
C GLY A 174 -7.64 4.34 -8.54
N VAL A 175 -7.13 5.10 -7.57
CA VAL A 175 -5.71 5.09 -7.20
C VAL A 175 -5.45 3.82 -6.39
N ARG A 176 -4.75 2.85 -6.99
CA ARG A 176 -4.58 1.50 -6.41
C ARG A 176 -3.21 1.23 -5.84
N CYS A 177 -2.22 2.04 -6.17
CA CYS A 177 -0.87 1.90 -5.69
C CYS A 177 -0.19 3.27 -5.59
N LEU A 178 0.64 3.42 -4.57
CA LEU A 178 1.42 4.59 -4.25
C LEU A 178 2.83 4.14 -3.90
N ALA A 179 3.86 4.85 -4.33
CA ALA A 179 5.23 4.55 -3.96
C ALA A 179 6.07 5.81 -3.88
N ILE A 180 6.78 6.00 -2.77
CA ILE A 180 7.75 7.10 -2.59
C ILE A 180 9.15 6.56 -2.81
N ASN A 181 10.01 7.32 -3.50
CA ASN A 181 11.41 6.94 -3.69
C ASN A 181 12.21 7.03 -2.38
N ARG A 182 13.43 6.46 -2.35
CA ARG A 182 14.23 6.43 -1.10
C ARG A 182 14.63 7.83 -0.64
N ALA A 183 14.94 8.72 -1.59
CA ALA A 183 15.25 10.12 -1.32
C ALA A 183 14.08 10.95 -0.80
N GLN A 184 12.84 10.43 -0.79
CA GLN A 184 11.61 11.14 -0.39
C GLN A 184 11.35 12.40 -1.23
N THR A 185 11.79 12.40 -2.49
CA THR A 185 11.64 13.53 -3.42
C THR A 185 10.54 13.31 -4.45
N LEU A 186 10.14 12.06 -4.70
CA LEU A 186 9.14 11.72 -5.72
C LEU A 186 8.11 10.74 -5.17
N LEU A 187 6.84 11.01 -5.49
CA LEU A 187 5.72 10.10 -5.30
C LEU A 187 5.23 9.61 -6.67
N ALA A 188 5.16 8.30 -6.84
CA ALA A 188 4.51 7.65 -7.97
C ALA A 188 3.09 7.21 -7.58
N VAL A 189 2.13 7.50 -8.47
CA VAL A 189 0.70 7.26 -8.26
C VAL A 189 0.15 6.46 -9.44
N GLY A 190 -0.33 5.24 -9.18
CA GLY A 190 -0.97 4.42 -10.22
C GLY A 190 -2.43 4.82 -10.37
N VAL A 191 -2.76 5.46 -11.50
CA VAL A 191 -4.11 5.99 -11.75
C VAL A 191 -4.93 4.99 -12.57
N GLY A 192 -6.20 4.88 -12.20
CA GLY A 192 -7.15 4.00 -12.87
C GLY A 192 -7.49 4.40 -14.31
N LYS A 193 -8.41 3.64 -14.93
CA LYS A 193 -8.98 3.97 -16.23
C LYS A 193 -9.71 5.33 -16.20
N PRO A 194 -9.75 6.04 -17.35
CA PRO A 194 -9.37 5.57 -18.69
C PRO A 194 -7.86 5.56 -18.98
N LEU A 195 -7.03 6.16 -18.11
CA LEU A 195 -5.63 6.41 -18.42
C LEU A 195 -4.74 5.18 -18.21
N GLY A 196 -4.86 4.45 -17.09
CA GLY A 196 -3.89 3.39 -16.76
C GLY A 196 -2.45 3.91 -16.64
N ASP A 197 -2.32 5.24 -16.53
CA ASP A 197 -1.07 5.98 -16.48
C ASP A 197 -0.53 5.96 -15.05
N ILE A 198 0.77 6.19 -14.92
CA ILE A 198 1.40 6.47 -13.63
C ILE A 198 1.72 7.96 -13.61
N GLN A 199 1.33 8.65 -12.55
CA GLN A 199 1.64 10.07 -12.36
C GLN A 199 2.77 10.22 -11.35
N ILE A 200 3.73 11.10 -11.66
CA ILE A 200 4.85 11.41 -10.78
C ILE A 200 4.65 12.81 -10.20
N TYR A 201 4.79 12.93 -8.89
CA TYR A 201 4.68 14.18 -8.15
C TYR A 201 5.99 14.44 -7.39
N SER A 202 6.46 15.69 -7.44
CA SER A 202 7.55 16.17 -6.59
C SER A 202 7.06 16.34 -5.15
N LEU A 203 7.85 15.84 -4.21
CA LEU A 203 7.64 16.02 -2.77
C LEU A 203 8.59 17.12 -2.24
N PRO A 204 8.19 17.83 -1.17
CA PRO A 204 6.94 17.70 -0.41
C PRO A 204 5.76 18.49 -1.01
N THR A 205 5.95 19.19 -2.13
CA THR A 205 4.98 20.15 -2.66
C THR A 205 3.78 19.53 -3.38
N PHE A 206 3.84 18.23 -3.68
CA PHE A 206 2.87 17.53 -4.53
C PHE A 206 2.68 18.24 -5.89
N THR A 207 3.77 18.77 -6.45
CA THR A 207 3.74 19.37 -7.78
C THR A 207 3.86 18.28 -8.84
N PRO A 208 2.95 18.20 -9.84
CA PRO A 208 3.09 17.23 -10.91
C PRO A 208 4.42 17.39 -11.68
N ALA A 209 5.13 16.28 -11.87
CA ALA A 209 6.46 16.25 -12.49
C ALA A 209 6.48 15.52 -13.83
N ALA A 210 5.76 14.40 -13.97
CA ALA A 210 5.72 13.62 -15.21
C ALA A 210 4.49 12.69 -15.28
N ILE A 211 4.19 12.23 -16.49
CA ILE A 211 3.20 11.17 -16.74
C ILE A 211 3.92 10.00 -17.42
N LEU A 212 3.81 8.80 -16.85
CA LEU A 212 4.34 7.58 -17.44
C LEU A 212 3.23 6.84 -18.17
N ARG A 213 3.35 6.75 -19.50
CA ARG A 213 2.34 6.16 -20.38
C ARG A 213 2.83 4.86 -20.95
N GLY A 214 1.95 3.84 -20.94
CA GLY A 214 2.20 2.62 -21.70
C GLY A 214 1.44 1.40 -21.21
N HIS A 215 1.10 1.33 -19.92
CA HIS A 215 0.23 0.26 -19.41
C HIS A 215 -1.14 0.31 -20.10
N ARG A 216 -1.73 -0.86 -20.35
CA ARG A 216 -3.01 -0.97 -21.07
C ARG A 216 -4.21 -1.17 -20.14
N ASP A 217 -3.94 -1.30 -18.85
CA ASP A 217 -4.93 -1.53 -17.81
C ASP A 217 -4.34 -1.14 -16.44
N MET A 218 -5.12 -1.29 -15.38
CA MET A 218 -4.79 -0.85 -14.01
C MET A 218 -3.41 -1.29 -13.55
N VAL A 219 -2.64 -0.35 -13.02
CA VAL A 219 -1.41 -0.65 -12.26
C VAL A 219 -1.81 -1.05 -10.85
N PHE A 220 -1.37 -2.22 -10.39
CA PHE A 220 -1.67 -2.74 -9.06
C PHE A 220 -0.52 -2.54 -8.08
N SER A 221 0.71 -2.43 -8.56
CA SER A 221 1.88 -2.24 -7.70
C SER A 221 2.94 -1.38 -8.37
N LEU A 222 3.59 -0.56 -7.57
CA LEU A 222 4.65 0.37 -7.94
C LEU A 222 5.78 0.22 -6.92
N ILE A 223 7.02 0.15 -7.39
CA ILE A 223 8.16 0.07 -6.50
C ILE A 223 9.39 0.75 -7.08
N TRP A 224 10.02 1.60 -6.28
CA TRP A 224 11.27 2.25 -6.62
C TRP A 224 12.43 1.31 -6.34
N VAL A 225 13.19 0.94 -7.36
CA VAL A 225 14.41 0.14 -7.19
C VAL A 225 15.64 1.05 -6.98
N SER A 226 15.60 2.28 -7.50
CA SER A 226 16.50 3.40 -7.19
C SER A 226 15.70 4.71 -7.09
N ASP A 227 16.36 5.85 -6.87
CA ASP A 227 15.66 7.15 -6.82
C ASP A 227 15.10 7.63 -8.16
N SER A 228 15.51 7.02 -9.26
CA SER A 228 15.08 7.36 -10.63
C SER A 228 14.48 6.18 -11.40
N LEU A 229 14.69 4.94 -10.96
CA LEU A 229 14.19 3.75 -11.62
C LEU A 229 12.98 3.20 -10.88
N LEU A 230 11.82 3.28 -11.53
CA LEU A 230 10.55 2.76 -11.06
C LEU A 230 10.20 1.46 -11.79
N VAL A 231 9.63 0.49 -11.07
CA VAL A 231 9.06 -0.73 -11.63
C VAL A 231 7.56 -0.77 -11.33
N SER A 232 6.77 -1.17 -12.32
CA SER A 232 5.31 -1.26 -12.22
C SER A 232 4.79 -2.64 -12.64
N GLY A 233 3.78 -3.12 -11.95
CA GLY A 233 3.08 -4.38 -12.21
C GLY A 233 1.59 -4.14 -12.37
N ALA A 234 0.99 -4.67 -13.43
CA ALA A 234 -0.36 -4.29 -13.83
C ALA A 234 -1.29 -5.47 -14.19
N ARG A 235 -2.57 -5.13 -14.34
CA ARG A 235 -3.64 -5.99 -14.84
C ARG A 235 -3.41 -6.44 -16.28
N ASP A 236 -2.64 -5.67 -17.05
CA ASP A 236 -2.27 -5.98 -18.44
C ASP A 236 -1.23 -7.10 -18.59
N THR A 237 -0.95 -7.83 -17.50
CA THR A 237 0.00 -8.94 -17.35
C THR A 237 1.47 -8.56 -17.47
N THR A 238 1.79 -7.27 -17.65
CA THR A 238 3.16 -6.82 -17.83
C THR A 238 3.78 -6.29 -16.54
N VAL A 239 5.09 -6.49 -16.43
CA VAL A 239 5.97 -5.72 -15.56
C VAL A 239 6.70 -4.71 -16.44
N ARG A 240 6.84 -3.45 -16.01
CA ARG A 240 7.54 -2.41 -16.77
C ARG A 240 8.54 -1.66 -15.93
N THR A 241 9.59 -1.17 -16.56
CA THR A 241 10.58 -0.29 -15.95
C THR A 241 10.51 1.10 -16.56
N TRP A 242 10.78 2.11 -15.74
CA TRP A 242 10.73 3.52 -16.11
C TRP A 242 11.95 4.21 -15.54
N ASP A 243 12.82 4.71 -16.42
CA ASP A 243 13.95 5.54 -16.02
C ASP A 243 13.57 7.02 -16.10
N LEU A 244 13.60 7.69 -14.95
CA LEU A 244 13.26 9.10 -14.82
C LEU A 244 14.49 10.02 -14.79
N ALA A 245 15.71 9.46 -14.81
CA ALA A 245 16.95 10.22 -14.62
C ALA A 245 17.12 11.29 -15.71
N SER A 246 16.97 10.92 -16.98
CA SER A 246 17.15 11.86 -18.10
C SER A 246 16.00 12.85 -18.24
N SER A 247 14.77 12.43 -17.93
CA SER A 247 13.57 13.26 -18.14
C SER A 247 13.36 14.33 -17.07
N LEU A 248 13.84 14.09 -15.84
CA LEU A 248 13.71 15.03 -14.72
C LEU A 248 14.97 15.90 -14.53
N ALA A 249 16.10 15.57 -15.15
CA ALA A 249 17.36 16.32 -15.06
C ALA A 249 17.38 17.60 -15.93
N THR A 250 16.51 17.72 -16.92
CA THR A 250 16.40 18.94 -17.74
C THR A 250 15.30 19.86 -17.22
N PRO A 251 15.64 21.00 -16.59
CA PRO A 251 14.73 22.14 -16.62
C PRO A 251 14.66 22.58 -18.08
N THR A 252 13.59 22.20 -18.79
CA THR A 252 13.38 22.64 -20.17
C THR A 252 13.11 24.14 -20.16
N LEU A 253 14.18 24.95 -20.20
CA LEU A 253 14.13 26.31 -20.70
C LEU A 253 13.88 26.19 -22.21
N THR A 254 12.62 26.02 -22.62
CA THR A 254 12.27 26.23 -24.02
C THR A 254 12.39 27.74 -24.31
N PRO A 255 13.19 28.13 -25.31
CA PRO A 255 13.20 29.50 -25.80
C PRO A 255 11.80 29.83 -26.31
N THR A 256 11.27 30.98 -25.91
CA THR A 256 9.99 31.49 -26.40
C THR A 256 10.00 31.59 -27.92
N PRO A 257 9.07 30.95 -28.65
CA PRO A 257 8.92 31.21 -30.07
C PRO A 257 8.37 32.63 -30.23
N LYS A 258 9.08 33.45 -31.00
CA LYS A 258 8.66 34.81 -31.35
C LYS A 258 7.23 34.80 -31.90
N ARG A 259 6.41 35.70 -31.36
CA ARG A 259 5.00 35.95 -31.69
C ARG A 259 4.72 35.88 -33.19
N SER A 260 3.72 35.09 -33.58
CA SER A 260 2.78 35.49 -34.64
C SER A 260 1.36 35.15 -34.18
N SER A 261 0.50 36.17 -34.25
CA SER A 261 -0.85 36.25 -33.71
C SER A 261 -1.84 35.22 -34.29
N ARG A 262 -2.49 34.45 -33.41
CA ARG A 262 -3.90 34.05 -33.55
C ARG A 262 -4.47 33.61 -32.19
N ARG A 263 -5.59 34.22 -31.80
CA ARG A 263 -6.33 33.97 -30.54
C ARG A 263 -6.55 32.47 -30.32
N ARG A 264 -6.07 31.92 -29.19
CA ARG A 264 -6.56 30.67 -28.60
C ARG A 264 -6.80 30.89 -27.11
N SER A 265 -7.89 30.31 -26.62
CA SER A 265 -8.41 30.41 -25.26
C SER A 265 -7.34 30.08 -24.21
N SER A 266 -7.23 30.97 -23.22
CA SER A 266 -6.31 30.88 -22.09
C SER A 266 -6.87 29.95 -21.00
N HIS A 267 -6.57 28.65 -21.02
CA HIS A 267 -6.92 27.73 -19.93
C HIS A 267 -5.89 26.59 -19.71
N THR A 268 -4.59 26.84 -19.87
CA THR A 268 -3.55 25.89 -19.43
C THR A 268 -2.62 26.57 -18.44
N LEU A 269 -2.89 26.40 -17.15
CA LEU A 269 -2.11 26.96 -16.03
C LEU A 269 -0.76 26.26 -15.80
N PHE A 270 -0.49 25.14 -16.48
CA PHE A 270 0.77 24.41 -16.39
C PHE A 270 1.34 24.12 -17.80
N PRO A 271 2.68 24.15 -17.97
CA PRO A 271 3.30 23.62 -19.16
C PRO A 271 2.95 22.12 -19.30
N PRO A 272 2.89 21.59 -20.54
CA PRO A 272 2.63 20.17 -20.74
C PRO A 272 3.68 19.33 -20.00
N LEU A 273 3.22 18.43 -19.12
CA LEU A 273 4.11 17.55 -18.37
C LEU A 273 4.85 16.60 -19.32
N PRO A 274 6.13 16.29 -19.04
CA PRO A 274 6.86 15.30 -19.81
C PRO A 274 6.15 13.95 -19.74
N THR A 275 5.92 13.35 -20.92
CA THR A 275 5.39 11.99 -21.05
C THR A 275 6.54 11.02 -21.24
N ILE A 276 6.66 10.04 -20.36
CA ILE A 276 7.75 9.07 -20.34
C ILE A 276 7.19 7.71 -20.75
N GLN A 277 7.87 7.06 -21.70
CA GLN A 277 7.58 5.71 -22.15
C GLN A 277 8.37 4.70 -21.32
N PRO A 278 7.91 3.44 -21.20
CA PRO A 278 8.65 2.42 -20.47
C PRO A 278 10.00 2.13 -21.13
N THR A 279 11.06 2.03 -20.34
CA THR A 279 12.38 1.60 -20.79
C THR A 279 12.36 0.12 -21.19
N SER A 280 11.57 -0.70 -20.49
CA SER A 280 11.37 -2.11 -20.83
C SER A 280 9.97 -2.59 -20.47
N THR A 281 9.47 -3.57 -21.21
CA THR A 281 8.19 -4.26 -20.96
C THR A 281 8.43 -5.75 -20.93
N MET A 282 8.28 -6.35 -19.75
CA MET A 282 8.47 -7.78 -19.50
C MET A 282 7.12 -8.49 -19.48
N ARG A 283 7.01 -9.59 -20.21
CA ARG A 283 5.77 -10.39 -20.39
C ARG A 283 5.90 -11.78 -19.80
N GLU A 284 6.36 -11.80 -18.55
CA GLU A 284 6.68 -13.04 -17.85
C GLU A 284 5.46 -13.69 -17.20
N HIS A 285 4.47 -12.89 -16.77
CA HIS A 285 3.26 -13.40 -16.16
C HIS A 285 2.15 -13.62 -17.20
N ARG A 286 1.33 -14.64 -16.97
CA ARG A 286 0.19 -15.00 -17.85
C ARG A 286 -1.12 -14.36 -17.42
N GLN A 287 -1.14 -13.79 -16.22
CA GLN A 287 -2.29 -13.11 -15.63
C GLN A 287 -1.83 -11.81 -14.95
N LYS A 288 -2.80 -11.07 -14.40
CA LYS A 288 -2.57 -9.80 -13.68
C LYS A 288 -1.47 -9.93 -12.62
N VAL A 289 -0.49 -9.03 -12.69
CA VAL A 289 0.52 -8.84 -11.63
C VAL A 289 -0.15 -8.06 -10.50
N ARG A 290 -0.27 -8.67 -9.33
CA ARG A 290 -1.09 -8.18 -8.21
C ARG A 290 -0.28 -7.33 -7.25
N ASP A 291 0.95 -7.75 -6.96
CA ASP A 291 1.78 -7.08 -5.97
C ASP A 291 3.27 -7.35 -6.24
N MET A 292 4.15 -6.52 -5.69
CA MET A 292 5.59 -6.60 -5.86
C MET A 292 6.35 -6.11 -4.63
N GLN A 293 7.51 -6.70 -4.36
CA GLN A 293 8.38 -6.32 -3.23
C GLN A 293 9.86 -6.32 -3.65
N TYR A 294 10.61 -5.29 -3.27
CA TYR A 294 12.01 -5.10 -3.65
C TYR A 294 12.89 -5.14 -2.40
N SER A 295 13.87 -6.04 -2.41
CA SER A 295 14.92 -6.11 -1.41
C SER A 295 16.17 -5.39 -1.93
N PRO A 296 16.51 -4.19 -1.43
CA PRO A 296 17.78 -3.56 -1.74
C PRO A 296 18.99 -4.32 -1.21
N ALA A 297 18.84 -5.10 -0.13
CA ALA A 297 19.94 -5.88 0.44
C ALA A 297 20.40 -7.01 -0.51
N SER A 298 19.44 -7.68 -1.16
CA SER A 298 19.72 -8.76 -2.12
C SER A 298 19.65 -8.34 -3.58
N LEU A 299 19.32 -7.07 -3.84
CA LEU A 299 19.04 -6.52 -5.18
C LEU A 299 18.05 -7.40 -5.96
N SER A 300 17.05 -7.93 -5.27
CA SER A 300 16.06 -8.83 -5.82
C SER A 300 14.65 -8.25 -5.74
N LEU A 301 13.87 -8.49 -6.78
CA LEU A 301 12.47 -8.11 -6.85
C LEU A 301 11.61 -9.37 -6.87
N ALA A 302 10.53 -9.40 -6.10
CA ALA A 302 9.51 -10.43 -6.19
C ALA A 302 8.24 -9.86 -6.81
N THR A 303 7.60 -10.63 -7.69
CA THR A 303 6.30 -10.27 -8.29
C THR A 303 5.30 -11.38 -8.03
N LEU A 304 4.14 -11.03 -7.49
CA LEU A 304 3.00 -11.93 -7.27
C LEU A 304 1.99 -11.74 -8.40
N SER A 305 1.53 -12.84 -8.99
CA SER A 305 0.52 -12.81 -10.04
C SER A 305 -0.61 -13.80 -9.78
N ALA A 306 -1.78 -13.46 -10.34
CA ALA A 306 -2.94 -14.35 -10.35
C ALA A 306 -2.77 -15.58 -11.27
N ASP A 307 -1.61 -15.74 -11.92
CA ASP A 307 -1.25 -16.99 -12.62
C ASP A 307 -0.76 -18.07 -11.64
N GLY A 308 -0.72 -17.76 -10.35
CA GLY A 308 -0.34 -18.70 -9.30
C GLY A 308 1.16 -18.76 -9.05
N PHE A 309 1.94 -17.78 -9.51
CA PHE A 309 3.37 -17.75 -9.29
C PHE A 309 3.83 -16.49 -8.54
N VAL A 310 4.82 -16.70 -7.67
CA VAL A 310 5.76 -15.65 -7.27
C VAL A 310 7.00 -15.79 -8.13
N LYS A 311 7.33 -14.77 -8.92
CA LYS A 311 8.58 -14.73 -9.68
C LYS A 311 9.61 -13.90 -8.95
N LEU A 312 10.83 -14.43 -8.81
CA LEU A 312 11.98 -13.73 -8.25
C LEU A 312 12.87 -13.25 -9.39
N TRP A 313 13.24 -11.98 -9.33
CA TRP A 313 13.95 -11.26 -10.38
C TRP A 313 15.28 -10.73 -9.84
N ASP A 314 16.28 -10.73 -10.70
CA ASP A 314 17.43 -9.85 -10.56
C ASP A 314 17.00 -8.42 -10.89
N ALA A 315 17.07 -7.49 -9.94
CA ALA A 315 16.57 -6.13 -10.12
C ALA A 315 17.50 -5.24 -10.96
N GLN A 316 18.77 -5.62 -11.14
CA GLN A 316 19.70 -4.89 -12.00
C GLN A 316 19.49 -5.23 -13.47
N GLN A 317 19.34 -6.53 -13.77
CA GLN A 317 19.15 -7.03 -15.13
C GLN A 317 17.68 -7.13 -15.53
N MET A 318 16.76 -7.02 -14.57
CA MET A 318 15.33 -7.23 -14.75
C MET A 318 15.00 -8.57 -15.44
N ARG A 319 15.64 -9.64 -14.94
CA ARG A 319 15.47 -11.02 -15.43
C ARG A 319 14.93 -11.92 -14.34
N VAL A 320 14.04 -12.83 -14.71
CA VAL A 320 13.51 -13.85 -13.79
C VAL A 320 14.60 -14.87 -13.50
N GLY A 321 14.99 -14.98 -12.23
CA GLY A 321 15.92 -15.99 -11.73
C GLY A 321 15.22 -17.25 -11.20
N ALA A 322 13.99 -17.12 -10.71
CA ALA A 322 13.17 -18.25 -10.25
C ALA A 322 11.66 -17.96 -10.37
N ALA A 323 10.87 -19.01 -10.54
CA ALA A 323 9.42 -18.96 -10.46
C ALA A 323 8.96 -20.00 -9.43
N ILE A 324 8.28 -19.54 -8.38
CA ILE A 324 7.82 -20.37 -7.28
C ILE A 324 6.31 -20.55 -7.43
N PRO A 325 5.81 -21.78 -7.66
CA PRO A 325 4.38 -22.05 -7.76
C PRO A 325 3.71 -21.96 -6.38
N LEU A 326 2.55 -21.33 -6.34
CA LEU A 326 1.70 -21.26 -5.17
C LEU A 326 0.71 -22.43 -5.16
N ARG A 327 0.53 -23.05 -4.00
CA ARG A 327 -0.44 -24.14 -3.82
C ARG A 327 -1.87 -23.61 -3.67
N TYR A 328 -2.03 -22.39 -3.14
CA TYR A 328 -3.31 -21.72 -2.92
C TYR A 328 -3.34 -20.42 -3.72
N THR A 329 -4.08 -20.41 -4.82
CA THR A 329 -4.06 -19.33 -5.82
C THR A 329 -5.35 -18.52 -5.90
N GLU A 330 -6.38 -18.93 -5.15
CA GLU A 330 -7.66 -18.25 -5.14
C GLU A 330 -7.52 -16.85 -4.54
N GLU A 331 -7.95 -15.84 -5.30
CA GLU A 331 -7.89 -14.42 -4.93
C GLU A 331 -6.55 -13.93 -4.38
N THR A 332 -5.41 -14.47 -4.85
CA THR A 332 -4.09 -13.95 -4.44
C THR A 332 -3.99 -12.46 -4.75
N CYS A 333 -3.76 -11.64 -3.73
CA CYS A 333 -3.86 -10.20 -3.91
C CYS A 333 -2.76 -9.36 -3.23
N CYS A 334 -2.07 -9.89 -2.23
CA CYS A 334 -1.05 -9.15 -1.50
C CYS A 334 0.19 -10.02 -1.24
N LEU A 335 1.34 -9.36 -1.24
CA LEU A 335 2.67 -9.89 -1.02
C LEU A 335 3.38 -8.99 0.00
N ALA A 336 3.82 -9.54 1.11
CA ALA A 336 4.70 -8.86 2.05
C ALA A 336 6.07 -9.51 2.06
N MET A 337 7.10 -8.73 2.37
CA MET A 337 8.48 -9.19 2.43
C MET A 337 9.09 -8.78 3.76
N ALA A 338 9.73 -9.74 4.43
CA ALA A 338 10.67 -9.45 5.51
C ALA A 338 12.08 -9.43 4.93
N ASP A 339 12.63 -8.23 4.76
CA ASP A 339 14.04 -8.02 4.45
C ASP A 339 14.79 -7.78 5.77
N ARG A 340 15.57 -8.76 6.21
CA ARG A 340 16.29 -8.67 7.48
C ARG A 340 17.57 -7.88 7.27
N ASP A 341 17.63 -6.70 7.91
CA ASP A 341 18.75 -5.76 8.04
C ASP A 341 19.67 -5.58 6.82
N MET A 342 19.72 -4.34 6.33
CA MET A 342 20.69 -3.85 5.34
C MET A 342 22.16 -4.08 5.72
N SER A 343 22.48 -4.32 7.00
CA SER A 343 23.85 -4.59 7.47
C SER A 343 24.35 -6.00 7.14
N SER A 344 23.44 -6.87 6.70
CA SER A 344 23.64 -8.30 6.54
C SER A 344 23.41 -8.69 5.07
N VAL A 345 24.44 -8.51 4.24
CA VAL A 345 24.46 -8.83 2.78
C VAL A 345 24.05 -10.28 2.46
N SER A 346 24.02 -11.16 3.47
CA SER A 346 23.75 -12.57 3.27
C SER A 346 22.30 -13.00 3.52
N SER A 347 21.42 -12.23 4.18
CA SER A 347 20.05 -12.72 4.46
C SER A 347 19.19 -12.60 3.21
N ALA A 348 18.81 -13.72 2.61
CA ALA A 348 17.80 -13.68 1.55
C ALA A 348 16.46 -13.20 2.15
N PRO A 349 15.50 -12.71 1.37
CA PRO A 349 14.19 -12.32 1.90
C PRO A 349 13.26 -13.52 2.18
N LEU A 350 12.38 -13.39 3.17
CA LEU A 350 11.16 -14.20 3.28
C LEU A 350 9.99 -13.43 2.67
N TYR A 351 9.06 -14.16 2.06
CA TYR A 351 7.83 -13.59 1.51
C TYR A 351 6.61 -14.21 2.16
N ALA A 352 5.57 -13.43 2.35
CA ALA A 352 4.24 -13.89 2.74
C ALA A 352 3.25 -13.52 1.63
N VAL A 353 2.45 -14.48 1.19
CA VAL A 353 1.45 -14.30 0.14
C VAL A 353 0.07 -14.61 0.70
N GLY A 354 -0.85 -13.66 0.55
CA GLY A 354 -2.24 -13.80 0.96
C GLY A 354 -3.10 -14.35 -0.17
N SER A 355 -3.96 -15.32 0.16
CA SER A 355 -5.00 -15.88 -0.70
C SER A 355 -6.38 -15.77 -0.04
N ALA A 356 -7.42 -16.29 -0.68
CA ALA A 356 -8.79 -16.32 -0.14
C ALA A 356 -8.88 -17.02 1.24
N TYR A 357 -8.04 -18.03 1.48
CA TYR A 357 -8.14 -18.90 2.67
C TYR A 357 -6.85 -19.06 3.45
N LYS A 358 -5.69 -18.90 2.80
CA LYS A 358 -4.39 -19.22 3.38
C LYS A 358 -3.41 -18.07 3.24
N VAL A 359 -2.45 -18.01 4.16
CA VAL A 359 -1.19 -17.28 3.98
C VAL A 359 -0.09 -18.30 3.70
N SER A 360 0.61 -18.12 2.58
CA SER A 360 1.78 -18.94 2.20
C SER A 360 3.06 -18.18 2.48
N VAL A 361 3.99 -18.78 3.22
CA VAL A 361 5.32 -18.21 3.48
C VAL A 361 6.33 -18.88 2.57
N LEU A 362 7.10 -18.09 1.83
CA LEU A 362 8.09 -18.54 0.87
C LEU A 362 9.49 -18.14 1.30
N ASP A 363 10.46 -19.02 1.06
CA ASP A 363 11.87 -18.71 1.21
C ASP A 363 12.53 -18.59 -0.16
N SER A 364 13.11 -17.41 -0.43
CA SER A 364 13.80 -17.12 -1.68
C SER A 364 15.00 -18.04 -1.95
N ARG A 365 15.68 -18.55 -0.92
CA ARG A 365 16.79 -19.52 -1.08
C ARG A 365 16.28 -20.90 -1.44
N ALA A 366 15.25 -21.35 -0.73
CA ALA A 366 14.66 -22.68 -0.93
C ALA A 366 13.85 -22.75 -2.24
N ARG A 367 13.34 -21.61 -2.71
CA ARG A 367 12.50 -21.47 -3.91
C ARG A 367 11.22 -22.30 -3.82
N GLU A 368 10.68 -22.41 -2.61
CA GLU A 368 9.45 -23.13 -2.31
C GLU A 368 8.68 -22.46 -1.17
N THR A 369 7.44 -22.92 -1.00
CA THR A 369 6.62 -22.58 0.17
C THR A 369 7.08 -23.39 1.37
N VAL A 370 7.56 -22.70 2.40
CA VAL A 370 8.11 -23.31 3.63
C VAL A 370 7.07 -23.46 4.75
N LEU A 371 6.01 -22.65 4.73
CA LEU A 371 4.92 -22.72 5.69
C LEU A 371 3.62 -22.26 5.04
N THR A 372 2.50 -22.82 5.48
CA THR A 372 1.17 -22.31 5.14
C THR A 372 0.26 -22.43 6.36
N PHE A 373 -0.60 -21.44 6.57
CA PHE A 373 -1.57 -21.43 7.67
C PHE A 373 -2.88 -20.76 7.23
N ASP A 374 -3.95 -21.05 7.97
CA ASP A 374 -5.31 -20.55 7.71
C ASP A 374 -5.46 -19.08 8.04
N SER A 375 -6.15 -18.34 7.18
CA SER A 375 -6.61 -16.97 7.45
C SER A 375 -7.71 -16.99 8.50
N LEU A 376 -7.69 -16.08 9.49
CA LEU A 376 -8.82 -15.94 10.42
C LEU A 376 -10.11 -15.41 9.76
N ASP A 377 -10.01 -14.84 8.56
CA ASP A 377 -11.13 -14.43 7.72
C ASP A 377 -11.40 -15.45 6.60
N GLU A 378 -11.61 -16.71 7.00
CA GLU A 378 -11.85 -17.82 6.09
C GLU A 378 -12.99 -17.50 5.09
N GLY A 379 -12.70 -17.60 3.80
CA GLY A 379 -13.64 -17.34 2.70
C GLY A 379 -13.84 -15.87 2.34
N TRP A 380 -13.25 -14.94 3.10
CA TRP A 380 -13.35 -13.50 2.85
C TRP A 380 -12.02 -12.88 2.41
N GLY A 381 -10.96 -13.69 2.42
CA GLY A 381 -9.66 -13.41 1.83
C GLY A 381 -8.74 -12.55 2.67
N VAL A 382 -7.45 -12.85 2.56
CA VAL A 382 -6.37 -12.00 3.04
C VAL A 382 -6.20 -10.87 2.03
N ARG A 383 -6.33 -9.62 2.47
CA ARG A 383 -6.40 -8.43 1.60
C ARG A 383 -5.17 -7.54 1.69
N SER A 384 -4.50 -7.55 2.84
CA SER A 384 -3.23 -6.86 3.04
C SER A 384 -2.35 -7.67 3.99
N LEU A 385 -1.04 -7.53 3.81
CA LEU A 385 -0.03 -8.18 4.62
C LEU A 385 1.06 -7.16 4.96
N LEU A 386 1.57 -7.26 6.18
CA LEU A 386 2.78 -6.59 6.62
C LEU A 386 3.67 -7.65 7.28
N PHE A 387 4.95 -7.67 6.93
CA PHE A 387 5.85 -8.72 7.40
C PHE A 387 7.11 -8.10 7.99
N GLU A 388 7.18 -8.12 9.32
CA GLU A 388 8.24 -7.46 10.08
C GLU A 388 8.87 -8.46 11.06
N ASP A 389 10.21 -8.57 10.98
CA ASP A 389 11.04 -9.53 11.71
C ASP A 389 10.65 -11.01 11.49
N ALA A 390 9.67 -11.46 12.26
CA ALA A 390 9.10 -12.80 12.24
C ALA A 390 7.59 -12.79 12.46
N VAL A 391 6.96 -11.61 12.52
CA VAL A 391 5.53 -11.45 12.71
C VAL A 391 4.92 -11.02 11.38
N ILE A 392 3.86 -11.71 10.98
CA ILE A 392 3.06 -11.36 9.83
C ILE A 392 1.76 -10.75 10.35
N SER A 393 1.55 -9.47 10.11
CA SER A 393 0.27 -8.80 10.35
C SER A 393 -0.61 -8.97 9.11
N ILE A 394 -1.87 -9.33 9.33
CA ILE A 394 -2.77 -9.84 8.29
C ILE A 394 -4.08 -9.07 8.37
N GLY A 395 -4.38 -8.29 7.33
CA GLY A 395 -5.67 -7.63 7.16
C GLY A 395 -6.61 -8.49 6.31
N GLY A 396 -7.76 -8.86 6.88
CA GLY A 396 -8.73 -9.73 6.23
C GLY A 396 -9.95 -8.99 5.64
N GLY A 397 -10.77 -9.74 4.90
CA GLY A 397 -11.98 -9.22 4.26
C GLY A 397 -13.18 -8.96 5.17
N LYS A 398 -13.18 -9.44 6.41
CA LYS A 398 -14.21 -9.15 7.44
C LYS A 398 -13.78 -8.04 8.41
N GLY A 399 -12.72 -7.31 8.09
CA GLY A 399 -12.22 -6.24 8.96
C GLY A 399 -11.44 -6.73 10.18
N ARG A 400 -10.91 -7.96 10.15
CA ARG A 400 -10.01 -8.45 11.19
C ARG A 400 -8.56 -8.15 10.84
N ILE A 401 -7.80 -7.70 11.82
CA ILE A 401 -6.34 -7.54 11.75
C ILE A 401 -5.72 -8.51 12.76
N SER A 402 -5.02 -9.52 12.26
CA SER A 402 -4.44 -10.58 13.08
C SER A 402 -2.93 -10.64 12.93
N PHE A 403 -2.24 -11.27 13.88
CA PHE A 403 -0.79 -11.31 13.92
C PHE A 403 -0.31 -12.74 14.09
N PHE A 404 0.55 -13.22 13.19
CA PHE A 404 1.08 -14.58 13.22
C PHE A 404 2.59 -14.56 13.47
N ASP A 405 3.07 -15.23 14.52
CA ASP A 405 4.50 -15.32 14.81
C ASP A 405 5.11 -16.58 14.18
N LEU A 406 6.07 -16.42 13.27
CA LEU A 406 6.74 -17.55 12.63
C LEU A 406 7.67 -18.33 13.56
N ARG A 407 8.14 -17.73 14.65
CA ARG A 407 9.01 -18.42 15.63
C ARG A 407 8.21 -19.39 16.49
N MET A 408 6.96 -19.05 16.77
CA MET A 408 6.00 -19.93 17.43
C MET A 408 4.77 -19.96 16.52
N PRO A 409 4.74 -20.83 15.49
CA PRO A 409 3.86 -20.74 14.32
C PRO A 409 2.37 -20.85 14.71
N ALA A 410 1.86 -19.74 15.21
CA ALA A 410 0.56 -19.57 15.81
C ALA A 410 0.18 -18.09 15.74
N TYR A 411 -1.12 -17.84 15.80
CA TYR A 411 -1.64 -16.51 16.01
C TYR A 411 -1.30 -16.01 17.41
N ILE A 412 -0.84 -14.77 17.49
CA ILE A 412 -0.62 -14.06 18.75
C ILE A 412 -1.98 -13.78 19.36
N SER A 413 -2.17 -14.22 20.61
CA SER A 413 -3.33 -13.91 21.42
C SER A 413 -2.95 -13.03 22.60
N TRP A 414 -3.89 -12.23 23.08
CA TRP A 414 -3.72 -11.38 24.24
C TRP A 414 -5.01 -11.34 25.08
N GLU A 415 -4.86 -10.90 26.32
CA GLU A 415 -5.98 -10.59 27.22
C GLU A 415 -6.49 -9.18 26.91
N SER A 416 -7.81 -9.03 26.82
CA SER A 416 -8.46 -7.74 26.63
C SER A 416 -9.71 -7.63 27.50
N ALA A 417 -10.29 -6.43 27.57
CA ALA A 417 -11.55 -6.22 28.27
C ALA A 417 -12.72 -7.09 27.70
N ARG A 418 -12.59 -7.59 26.47
CA ARG A 418 -13.63 -8.40 25.80
C ARG A 418 -13.42 -9.90 25.99
N SER A 419 -12.17 -10.36 26.11
CA SER A 419 -11.82 -11.79 26.19
C SER A 419 -10.38 -11.99 26.65
N ASP A 420 -10.13 -13.06 27.41
CA ASP A 420 -8.77 -13.46 27.82
C ASP A 420 -7.94 -14.07 26.67
N ASN A 421 -8.52 -14.20 25.47
CA ASN A 421 -7.89 -14.84 24.31
C ASN A 421 -8.31 -14.15 23.01
N GLU A 422 -8.24 -12.82 22.99
CA GLU A 422 -8.43 -12.05 21.76
C GLU A 422 -7.25 -12.31 20.80
N ARG A 423 -7.56 -12.48 19.52
CA ARG A 423 -6.59 -12.92 18.48
C ARG A 423 -6.49 -11.97 17.29
N TYR A 424 -7.32 -10.94 17.28
CA TYR A 424 -7.37 -9.97 16.20
C TYR A 424 -7.93 -8.64 16.71
N LEU A 425 -7.45 -7.55 16.12
CA LEU A 425 -8.09 -6.25 16.21
C LEU A 425 -9.24 -6.19 15.20
N SER A 426 -10.27 -5.42 15.50
CA SER A 426 -11.40 -5.19 14.61
C SER A 426 -11.36 -3.78 14.06
N THR A 427 -11.52 -3.62 12.75
CA THR A 427 -11.88 -2.31 12.18
C THR A 427 -13.27 -1.93 12.66
N GLY A 428 -13.52 -0.66 12.96
CA GLY A 428 -14.88 -0.20 13.20
C GLY A 428 -15.72 -0.05 11.93
N ALA A 429 -16.88 0.57 12.10
CA ALA A 429 -17.92 0.64 11.08
C ALA A 429 -17.50 1.50 9.87
N GLY A 430 -16.63 2.50 10.09
CA GLY A 430 -16.26 3.48 9.07
C GLY A 430 -17.48 4.18 8.46
N TYR A 431 -17.31 4.69 7.24
CA TYR A 431 -18.37 5.26 6.43
C TYR A 431 -18.95 4.20 5.48
N LEU A 432 -20.29 4.09 5.45
CA LEU A 432 -21.03 3.28 4.47
C LEU A 432 -22.18 4.13 3.92
N GLU A 433 -22.23 4.30 2.61
CA GLU A 433 -23.40 4.90 1.94
C GLU A 433 -24.51 3.85 1.94
N ARG A 434 -25.56 4.08 2.73
CA ARG A 434 -26.76 3.24 2.75
C ARG A 434 -27.77 3.76 1.73
N ASP A 435 -28.24 2.86 0.89
CA ASP A 435 -29.40 3.06 0.05
C ASP A 435 -30.47 2.02 0.39
N ASN A 436 -31.69 2.23 -0.11
CA ASN A 436 -32.81 1.31 0.16
C ASN A 436 -32.49 -0.13 -0.25
N VAL A 437 -31.65 -0.34 -1.26
CA VAL A 437 -31.25 -1.67 -1.76
C VAL A 437 -30.38 -2.39 -0.73
N ILE A 438 -29.47 -1.68 -0.06
CA ILE A 438 -28.62 -2.23 0.99
C ILE A 438 -29.45 -2.64 2.20
N ASP A 439 -30.38 -1.80 2.64
CA ASP A 439 -31.22 -2.09 3.79
C ASP A 439 -32.15 -3.30 3.54
N GLU A 440 -32.67 -3.44 2.32
CA GLU A 440 -33.46 -4.61 1.90
C GLU A 440 -32.61 -5.89 1.75
N THR A 441 -31.36 -5.78 1.28
CA THR A 441 -30.51 -6.95 0.98
C THR A 441 -29.84 -7.53 2.23
N PHE A 442 -29.52 -6.70 3.23
CA PHE A 442 -28.66 -7.10 4.34
C PHE A 442 -29.35 -7.11 5.71
N GLU A 443 -30.67 -6.85 5.78
CA GLU A 443 -31.54 -7.01 6.98
C GLU A 443 -30.87 -6.60 8.31
N GLY A 444 -30.16 -5.47 8.35
CA GLY A 444 -29.54 -4.94 9.58
C GLY A 444 -28.31 -5.72 10.10
N GLY A 445 -27.68 -6.59 9.31
CA GLY A 445 -26.43 -7.27 9.69
C GLY A 445 -25.25 -6.31 9.92
N GLU A 446 -24.35 -6.68 10.83
CA GLU A 446 -23.14 -5.90 11.14
C GLU A 446 -22.18 -5.90 9.93
N PHE A 447 -21.95 -4.72 9.35
CA PHE A 447 -21.07 -4.53 8.20
C PHE A 447 -19.66 -4.17 8.67
N ARG A 448 -18.63 -4.86 8.13
CA ARG A 448 -17.24 -4.52 8.40
C ARG A 448 -16.45 -4.29 7.13
N ASN A 449 -15.54 -3.33 7.20
CA ASN A 449 -14.70 -2.92 6.09
C ASN A 449 -13.54 -3.90 5.91
N ALA A 450 -13.33 -4.36 4.67
CA ALA A 450 -12.16 -5.15 4.34
C ALA A 450 -10.89 -4.30 4.47
N VAL A 451 -9.82 -4.91 4.98
CA VAL A 451 -8.54 -4.21 5.21
C VAL A 451 -7.66 -4.30 3.96
N TYR A 452 -7.85 -3.39 3.01
CA TYR A 452 -7.04 -3.34 1.78
C TYR A 452 -5.65 -2.75 1.99
N VAL A 453 -5.47 -1.96 3.05
CA VAL A 453 -4.22 -1.30 3.42
C VAL A 453 -3.88 -1.68 4.84
N LEU A 454 -2.65 -2.12 5.05
CA LEU A 454 -2.05 -2.31 6.36
C LEU A 454 -0.62 -1.81 6.31
N SER A 455 -0.28 -0.84 7.16
CA SER A 455 1.06 -0.25 7.19
C SER A 455 1.43 0.14 8.61
N ARG A 456 2.69 -0.04 8.98
CA ARG A 456 3.20 0.38 10.30
C ARG A 456 4.29 1.42 10.15
N ARG A 457 4.33 2.38 11.09
CA ARG A 457 5.43 3.33 11.22
C ARG A 457 5.57 3.76 12.68
N ASN A 458 6.78 3.67 13.22
CA ASN A 458 7.09 4.02 14.62
C ASN A 458 6.12 3.41 15.65
N GLY A 459 5.80 2.12 15.48
CA GLY A 459 4.87 1.41 16.36
C GLY A 459 3.39 1.68 16.10
N ARG A 460 3.04 2.74 15.37
CA ARG A 460 1.66 3.06 14.99
C ARG A 460 1.23 2.16 13.83
N LEU A 461 0.08 1.50 13.99
CA LEU A 461 -0.50 0.69 12.94
C LEU A 461 -1.58 1.49 12.24
N PHE A 462 -1.47 1.67 10.94
CA PHE A 462 -2.50 2.29 10.12
C PHE A 462 -3.16 1.21 9.27
N ALA A 463 -4.49 1.17 9.30
CA ALA A 463 -5.26 0.30 8.44
C ALA A 463 -6.37 1.09 7.75
N ALA A 464 -6.58 0.79 6.48
CA ALA A 464 -7.62 1.45 5.69
C ALA A 464 -8.21 0.49 4.67
N GLY A 465 -9.41 0.82 4.19
CA GLY A 465 -10.09 0.00 3.24
C GLY A 465 -11.51 0.47 2.96
N GLY A 466 -12.42 -0.49 2.90
CA GLY A 466 -13.83 -0.23 2.66
C GLY A 466 -14.60 -1.52 2.38
N PRO A 467 -15.85 -1.40 1.94
CA PRO A 467 -16.70 -2.56 1.72
C PRO A 467 -16.12 -3.58 0.72
N LEU A 468 -16.20 -4.87 1.06
CA LEU A 468 -15.70 -5.95 0.18
C LEU A 468 -16.55 -6.06 -1.09
N GLN A 469 -17.86 -6.02 -0.93
CA GLN A 469 -18.84 -6.12 -1.99
C GLN A 469 -18.67 -4.97 -2.98
N MET A 470 -18.64 -5.30 -4.27
CA MET A 470 -18.33 -4.34 -5.33
C MET A 470 -19.35 -3.20 -5.42
N SER A 471 -20.64 -3.50 -5.20
CA SER A 471 -21.77 -2.58 -5.26
C SER A 471 -21.79 -1.58 -4.10
N LEU A 472 -21.29 -1.98 -2.93
CA LEU A 472 -21.27 -1.13 -1.75
C LEU A 472 -20.21 -0.03 -1.89
N ARG A 473 -20.57 1.15 -1.41
CA ARG A 473 -19.71 2.33 -1.36
C ARG A 473 -19.48 2.73 0.09
N GLY A 474 -18.23 2.92 0.44
CA GLY A 474 -17.84 3.22 1.81
C GLY A 474 -16.34 3.20 1.98
N SER A 475 -15.86 3.66 3.13
CA SER A 475 -14.45 3.61 3.45
C SER A 475 -14.20 3.49 4.94
N TYR A 476 -13.02 2.99 5.26
CA TYR A 476 -12.49 2.95 6.61
C TYR A 476 -11.04 3.44 6.57
N ALA A 477 -10.65 4.22 7.55
CA ALA A 477 -9.28 4.55 7.86
C ALA A 477 -9.15 4.73 9.37
N GLY A 478 -8.21 4.00 9.97
CA GLY A 478 -7.98 4.05 11.40
C GLY A 478 -6.50 3.87 11.73
N ILE A 479 -6.10 4.43 12.87
CA ILE A 479 -4.76 4.27 13.44
C ILE A 479 -4.86 3.72 14.87
N TRP A 480 -3.99 2.76 15.18
CA TRP A 480 -3.80 2.17 16.51
C TRP A 480 -2.45 2.54 17.09
#